data_AF-A0AB34H2F4-F1
#
_entry.id   AF-A0AB34H2F4-F1
#
_cell.length_a   1.000
_cell.length_b   1.000
_cell.length_c   1.000
_cell.angle_alpha   90.00
_cell.angle_beta   90.00
_cell.angle_gamma   90.00
#
_symmetry.space_group_name_H-M   'P 1'
#
loop_
_entity.id
_entity.type
_entity.pdbx_description
1 polymer ?
#
loop_
_entity_poly.entity_id
_entity_poly.type
_entity_poly.pdbx_seq_one_letter_code
_entity_poly.pdbx_strand_id
1 'polypeptide(L)' 'MWDLPGPGIEPLFLPLANLECSPNVETFLCKAFVPTCTEQIDVVPPCRKFCEKVYSDCKKLMDTFGIRWPEELECDR' A
#
# COMPACT_ATOMS: atom_id res chain seq x y z
N MET A 1 -5.57 -20.08 -9.52
CA MET A 1 -4.45 -19.11 -9.57
C MET A 1 -5.13 -17.76 -9.49
N TRP A 2 -5.44 -17.31 -8.26
CA TRP A 2 -6.42 -16.23 -7.95
C TRP A 2 -7.64 -16.12 -8.90
N ASP A 3 -8.38 -17.19 -9.08
CA ASP A 3 -9.68 -17.11 -9.76
C ASP A 3 -10.75 -16.62 -8.76
N LEU A 4 -10.91 -15.30 -8.61
CA LEU A 4 -12.05 -14.70 -7.90
C LEU A 4 -13.02 -14.08 -8.91
N PRO A 5 -14.32 -14.47 -8.94
CA PRO A 5 -15.29 -13.95 -9.87
C PRO A 5 -15.85 -12.63 -9.31
N GLY A 6 -15.43 -11.50 -9.88
CA GLY A 6 -15.99 -10.20 -9.53
C GLY A 6 -15.63 -9.12 -10.55
N PRO A 7 -16.54 -8.20 -10.88
CA PRO A 7 -16.27 -7.10 -11.82
C PRO A 7 -15.12 -6.24 -11.27
N GLY A 8 -14.18 -5.86 -12.14
CA GLY A 8 -12.92 -5.21 -11.80
C GLY A 8 -13.02 -4.08 -10.79
N ILE A 9 -12.85 -4.41 -9.52
CA ILE A 9 -12.48 -3.44 -8.50
C ILE A 9 -10.98 -3.28 -8.68
N GLU A 10 -10.57 -2.15 -9.25
CA GLU A 10 -9.19 -1.72 -9.15
C GLU A 10 -8.97 -1.33 -7.67
N PRO A 11 -8.20 -2.10 -6.87
CA PRO A 11 -7.94 -1.71 -5.49
C PRO A 11 -7.44 -0.27 -5.40
N LEU A 12 -7.88 0.47 -4.37
CA LEU A 12 -7.50 1.86 -4.12
C LEU A 12 -5.98 2.10 -4.09
N PHE A 13 -5.19 1.04 -3.90
CA PHE A 13 -3.72 1.08 -3.90
C PHE A 13 -3.07 0.91 -5.28
N LEU A 14 -3.80 0.54 -6.34
CA LEU A 14 -3.22 0.31 -7.67
C LEU A 14 -2.61 1.57 -8.31
N PRO A 15 -3.22 2.76 -8.19
CA PRO A 15 -2.56 3.97 -8.66
C PRO A 15 -1.21 4.19 -7.98
N LEU A 16 -1.10 3.90 -6.68
CA LEU A 16 0.14 4.03 -5.93
C LEU A 16 1.18 2.97 -6.32
N ALA A 17 0.73 1.73 -6.58
CA ALA A 17 1.59 0.66 -7.08
C ALA A 17 2.18 1.00 -8.47
N ASN A 18 1.35 1.55 -9.36
CA ASN A 18 1.73 1.91 -10.73
C ASN A 18 2.67 3.12 -10.81
N LEU A 19 2.80 3.93 -9.74
CA LEU A 19 3.77 5.03 -9.72
C LEU A 19 5.21 4.55 -9.66
N GLU A 20 5.45 3.32 -9.17
CA GLU A 20 6.79 2.75 -8.96
C GLU A 20 7.75 3.73 -8.25
N CYS A 21 7.19 4.55 -7.36
CA CYS A 21 7.85 5.72 -6.77
C CYS A 21 8.98 5.36 -5.79
N SER A 22 8.95 4.15 -5.25
CA SER A 22 9.94 3.62 -4.32
C SER A 22 10.24 2.18 -4.70
N PRO A 23 11.50 1.70 -4.56
CA PRO A 23 11.80 0.27 -4.69
C PRO A 23 11.07 -0.59 -3.64
N ASN A 24 10.47 0.04 -2.61
CA ASN A 24 9.78 -0.63 -1.53
C ASN A 24 8.25 -0.53 -1.63
N VAL A 25 7.68 0.16 -2.62
CA VAL A 25 6.24 0.45 -2.67
C VAL A 25 5.39 -0.82 -2.73
N GLU A 26 5.78 -1.78 -3.56
CA GLU A 26 5.10 -3.07 -3.67
C GLU A 26 5.18 -3.86 -2.37
N THR A 27 6.37 -3.93 -1.76
CA THR A 27 6.57 -4.62 -0.48
C THR A 27 5.75 -3.98 0.64
N PHE A 28 5.65 -2.65 0.65
CA PHE A 28 4.83 -1.91 1.61
C PHE A 28 3.34 -2.22 1.44
N LEU A 29 2.84 -2.20 0.20
CA LEU A 29 1.44 -2.52 -0.10
C LEU A 29 1.10 -3.97 0.28
N CYS A 30 1.98 -4.92 -0.04
CA CYS A 30 1.79 -6.32 0.35
C CYS A 30 1.71 -6.46 1.88
N LYS A 31 2.59 -5.80 2.64
CA LYS A 31 2.53 -5.86 4.11
C LYS A 31 1.28 -5.20 4.69
N ALA A 32 0.79 -4.14 4.07
CA ALA A 32 -0.39 -3.42 4.53
C ALA A 32 -1.71 -4.16 4.24
N PHE A 33 -1.83 -4.80 3.08
CA PHE A 33 -3.08 -5.42 2.61
C PHE A 33 -3.09 -6.94 2.63
N VAL A 34 -1.92 -7.59 2.69
CA VAL A 34 -1.76 -9.04 2.68
C VAL A 34 -1.08 -9.48 3.98
N PRO A 35 -1.82 -9.53 5.10
CA PRO A 35 -1.27 -9.94 6.38
C PRO A 35 -0.75 -11.39 6.32
N THR A 36 0.11 -11.74 7.26
CA THR A 36 0.61 -13.11 7.38
C THR A 36 -0.55 -14.05 7.69
N CYS A 37 -0.63 -15.17 6.98
CA CYS A 37 -1.63 -16.19 7.25
C CYS A 37 -1.28 -16.92 8.56
N THR A 38 -2.06 -16.67 9.61
CA THR A 38 -1.99 -17.42 10.87
C THR A 38 -3.40 -17.87 11.28
N GLU A 39 -3.52 -18.75 12.28
CA GLU A 39 -4.82 -19.21 12.83
C GLU A 39 -5.73 -18.03 13.25
N GLN A 40 -5.13 -16.87 13.56
CA GLN A 40 -5.80 -15.61 13.82
C GLN A 40 -5.39 -14.58 12.76
N ILE A 41 -6.33 -13.81 12.21
CA ILE A 41 -6.01 -12.75 11.26
C ILE A 41 -5.62 -11.50 12.06
N ASP A 42 -4.33 -11.39 12.39
CA ASP A 42 -3.75 -10.19 12.97
C ASP A 42 -3.12 -9.33 11.87
N VAL A 43 -3.70 -8.13 11.65
CA VAL A 43 -3.14 -7.15 10.71
C VAL A 43 -2.08 -6.34 11.44
N VAL A 44 -0.81 -6.68 11.22
CA VAL A 44 0.32 -5.91 11.76
C VAL A 44 0.72 -4.85 10.74
N PRO A 45 0.62 -3.55 11.08
CA PRO A 45 1.02 -2.50 10.15
C PRO A 45 2.54 -2.53 9.91
N PRO A 46 3.00 -2.07 8.73
CA PRO A 46 4.42 -1.89 8.48
C PRO A 46 5.05 -0.95 9.51
N CYS A 47 6.33 -1.17 9.83
CA CYS A 47 7.05 -0.33 10.78
C CYS A 47 6.99 1.15 10.36
N ARG A 48 6.77 2.07 11.31
CA ARG A 48 6.63 3.51 11.03
C ARG A 48 7.73 4.08 10.12
N LYS A 49 9.01 3.79 10.43
CA LYS A 49 10.15 4.24 9.60
C LYS A 49 10.10 3.73 8.15
N PHE A 50 9.55 2.53 7.94
CA PHE A 50 9.37 1.96 6.61
C PHE A 50 8.23 2.67 5.85
N CYS A 51 7.12 2.95 6.55
CA CYS A 51 6.03 3.77 6.02
C CYS A 51 6.50 5.18 5.64
N GLU A 52 7.14 5.91 6.56
CA GLU A 52 7.65 7.28 6.34
C GLU A 52 8.59 7.34 5.12
N LYS A 53 9.42 6.30 4.94
CA LYS A 53 10.31 6.20 3.79
C LYS A 53 9.54 6.09 2.48
N VAL A 54 8.58 5.16 2.39
CA VAL A 54 7.78 4.97 1.17
C VAL A 54 6.92 6.20 0.89
N TYR A 55 6.29 6.78 1.92
CA TYR A 55 5.54 8.03 1.80
C TYR A 55 6.42 9.16 1.23
N SER A 56 7.62 9.36 1.79
CA SER A 56 8.54 10.40 1.32
C SER A 56 8.97 10.19 -0.14
N ASP A 57 9.25 8.95 -0.54
CA ASP A 57 9.63 8.60 -1.91
C ASP A 57 8.47 8.87 -2.89
N CYS A 58 7.23 8.59 -2.48
CA CYS A 58 6.04 8.69 -3.32
C CYS A 58 5.40 10.08 -3.34
N LYS A 59 5.63 10.90 -2.32
CA LYS A 59 5.00 12.22 -2.15
C LYS A 59 5.07 13.09 -3.40
N LYS A 60 6.24 13.21 -4.03
CA LYS A 60 6.42 14.06 -5.22
C LYS A 60 5.55 13.61 -6.39
N LEU A 61 5.49 12.31 -6.65
CA LEU A 61 4.69 11.76 -7.76
C LEU A 61 3.20 11.86 -7.44
N MET A 62 2.83 11.60 -6.20
CA MET A 62 1.46 11.77 -5.73
C MET A 62 0.94 13.19 -5.91
N ASP A 63 1.73 14.19 -5.48
CA ASP A 63 1.39 15.61 -5.66
C ASP A 63 1.27 15.96 -7.16
N THR A 64 2.15 15.40 -8.01
CA THR A 64 2.14 15.63 -9.46
C THR A 64 0.87 15.08 -10.13
N PHE A 65 0.37 13.92 -9.70
CA PHE A 65 -0.80 13.26 -10.28
C PHE A 65 -2.10 13.53 -9.51
N GLY A 66 -2.07 14.33 -8.44
CA GLY A 66 -3.24 14.59 -7.60
C GLY A 66 -3.72 13.38 -6.80
N ILE A 67 -2.84 12.39 -6.57
CA ILE A 67 -3.14 11.19 -5.80
C ILE A 67 -3.01 11.55 -4.31
N ARG A 68 -4.04 11.26 -3.52
CA ARG A 68 -3.99 11.45 -2.07
C ARG A 68 -3.44 10.21 -1.38
N TRP A 69 -2.69 10.42 -0.29
CA TRP A 69 -2.26 9.30 0.56
C TRP A 69 -3.47 8.72 1.28
N PRO A 70 -3.73 7.40 1.19
CA PRO A 70 -4.88 6.78 1.83
C PRO A 70 -4.75 6.81 3.36
N GLU A 71 -5.87 7.01 4.06
CA GLU A 71 -5.91 7.01 5.53
C GLU A 71 -5.50 5.65 6.11
N GLU A 72 -5.74 4.56 5.37
CA GLU A 72 -5.34 3.22 5.76
C GLU A 72 -3.82 3.03 5.79
N LEU A 73 -3.08 3.89 5.09
CA LEU A 73 -1.62 3.85 4.97
C LEU A 73 -0.93 4.95 5.80
N GLU A 74 -1.66 5.71 6.60
CA GLU A 74 -1.08 6.74 7.50
C GLU A 74 -0.07 6.11 8.47
N CYS A 75 1.11 6.73 8.55
CA CYS A 75 2.25 6.13 9.26
C CYS A 75 2.13 6.16 10.79
N ASP A 76 1.23 6.98 11.33
CA ASP A 76 0.98 7.15 12.77
C ASP A 76 -0.22 6.35 13.29
N ARG A 77 -0.72 5.38 12.50
CA ARG A 77 -1.75 4.42 12.94
C ARG A 77 -1.25 3.39 13.96
#